data_AF-A0A349XUL2-F1
#
_entry.id   AF-A0A349XUL2-F1
#
_cell.length_a   1.000
_cell.length_b   1.000
_cell.length_c   1.000
_cell.angle_alpha   90.00
_cell.angle_beta   90.00
_cell.angle_gamma   90.00
#
_symmetry.space_group_name_H-M   'P 1'
#
loop_
_entity.id
_entity.type
_entity.pdbx_description
1 polymer ?
#
loop_
_entity_poly.entity_id
_entity_poly.type
_entity_poly.pdbx_seq_one_letter_code
_entity_poly.pdbx_strand_id
1 'polypeptide(L)'
;ERDLGPAGKKTTDVLRAAIALAERDEGAARLLVEQFALAAAAAELCRLGAGKIADAFLETRLAGGWRHTYGMLDSRFDPTYIIDLLYPPAA
;
A
#
# COMPACT_ATOMS: atom_id res chain seq x y z
N GLU A 1 6.89 7.99 -8.21
CA GLU A 1 5.71 8.55 -8.90
C GLU A 1 5.30 7.72 -10.10
N ARG A 2 6.17 7.55 -11.12
CA ARG A 2 5.89 6.73 -12.32
C ARG A 2 5.24 5.37 -12.01
N ASP A 3 5.84 4.63 -11.09
CA ASP A 3 5.45 3.24 -10.84
C ASP A 3 4.17 3.11 -9.99
N LEU A 4 3.64 4.20 -9.42
CA LEU A 4 2.44 4.20 -8.58
C LEU A 4 1.19 4.74 -9.30
N GLY A 5 1.31 5.09 -10.58
CA GLY A 5 0.21 5.65 -11.37
C GLY A 5 -0.45 6.87 -10.70
N PRO A 6 -1.80 6.97 -10.69
CA PRO A 6 -2.52 8.12 -10.14
C PRO A 6 -2.25 8.39 -8.65
N ALA A 7 -1.93 7.36 -7.87
CA ALA A 7 -1.64 7.48 -6.43
C ALA A 7 -0.22 8.01 -6.15
N GLY A 8 0.63 8.10 -7.18
CA GLY A 8 2.05 8.40 -7.03
C GLY A 8 2.34 9.71 -6.35
N LYS A 9 1.69 10.81 -6.77
CA LYS A 9 1.92 12.15 -6.22
C LYS A 9 1.52 12.23 -4.74
N LYS A 10 0.33 11.76 -4.39
CA LYS A 10 -0.14 11.76 -3.00
C LYS A 10 0.79 10.94 -2.10
N THR A 11 1.26 9.79 -2.59
CA THR A 11 2.17 8.93 -1.84
C THR A 11 3.54 9.57 -1.64
N THR A 12 4.10 10.23 -2.65
CA THR A 12 5.39 10.95 -2.50
C THR A 12 5.27 12.15 -1.57
N ASP A 13 4.15 12.86 -1.58
CA ASP A 13 3.89 13.96 -0.63
C ASP A 13 3.84 13.43 0.82
N VAL A 14 3.20 12.28 1.06
CA VAL A 14 3.18 11.62 2.38
C VAL A 14 4.59 11.21 2.82
N LEU A 15 5.39 10.62 1.93
CA LEU A 15 6.77 10.24 2.25
C LEU A 15 7.63 11.46 2.61
N ARG A 16 7.51 12.56 1.86
CA ARG A 16 8.22 13.81 2.17
C ARG A 16 7.82 14.36 3.54
N ALA A 17 6.53 14.34 3.86
CA ALA A 17 6.05 14.76 5.18
C ALA A 17 6.58 13.87 6.31
N ALA A 18 6.60 12.54 6.10
CA ALA A 18 7.15 11.60 7.08
C ALA A 18 8.66 11.78 7.29
N ILE A 19 9.43 12.06 6.23
CA ILE A 19 10.86 12.39 6.32
C ILE A 19 11.05 13.65 7.16
N ALA A 20 10.35 14.74 6.82
CA ALA A 20 10.47 16.01 7.53
C ALA A 20 10.06 15.91 9.01
N LEU A 21 9.13 15.00 9.35
CA LEU A 21 8.77 14.71 10.73
C LEU A 21 9.88 13.94 11.44
N ALA A 22 10.40 12.87 10.84
CA ALA A 22 11.47 12.05 11.42
C ALA A 22 12.79 12.82 11.63
N GLU A 23 13.06 13.83 10.79
CA GLU A 23 14.20 14.75 10.97
C GLU A 23 14.08 15.61 12.25
N ARG A 24 12.85 15.89 12.69
CA ARG A 24 12.56 16.73 13.87
C ARG A 24 12.29 15.91 15.13
N ASP A 25 11.81 14.68 14.95
CA ASP A 25 11.41 13.76 16.00
C ASP A 25 11.78 12.33 15.61
N GLU A 26 12.83 11.79 16.24
CA GLU A 26 13.28 10.40 16.06
C GLU A 26 12.16 9.39 16.38
N GLY A 27 11.20 9.75 17.23
CA GLY A 27 10.02 8.93 17.54
C GLY A 27 9.18 8.58 16.32
N ALA A 28 9.24 9.38 15.25
CA ALA A 28 8.56 9.13 13.99
C ALA A 28 9.32 8.20 13.04
N ALA A 29 10.52 7.71 13.38
CA ALA A 29 11.31 6.85 12.49
C ALA A 29 10.57 5.58 12.06
N ARG A 30 9.80 4.95 12.98
CA ARG A 30 9.00 3.75 12.63
C ARG A 30 7.86 4.06 11.69
N LEU A 31 7.21 5.23 11.85
CA LEU A 31 6.20 5.71 10.91
C LEU A 31 6.82 5.87 9.52
N LEU A 32 7.98 6.53 9.43
CA LEU A 32 8.69 6.73 8.16
C LEU A 32 9.01 5.39 7.47
N VAL A 33 9.61 4.45 8.20
CA VAL A 33 9.99 3.14 7.66
C VAL A 33 8.77 2.38 7.16
N GLU A 34 7.66 2.39 7.91
CA GLU A 34 6.42 1.75 7.49
C GLU A 34 5.88 2.36 6.19
N GLN A 35 5.79 3.69 6.12
CA GLN A 35 5.30 4.37 4.91
C GLN A 35 6.20 4.06 3.69
N PHE A 36 7.52 4.00 3.88
CA PHE A 36 8.45 3.59 2.82
C PHE A 36 8.20 2.16 2.36
N ALA A 37 8.07 1.20 3.29
CA ALA A 37 7.83 -0.19 2.96
C ALA A 37 6.52 -0.38 2.19
N LEU A 38 5.44 0.28 2.62
CA LEU A 38 4.15 0.22 1.96
C LEU A 38 4.17 0.86 0.57
N ALA A 39 4.79 2.04 0.42
CA ALA A 39 4.92 2.72 -0.87
C ALA A 39 5.77 1.92 -1.87
N ALA A 40 6.88 1.33 -1.41
CA ALA A 40 7.73 0.49 -2.25
C ALA A 40 7.00 -0.79 -2.69
N ALA A 41 6.32 -1.49 -1.76
CA ALA A 41 5.55 -2.68 -2.10
C ALA A 41 4.44 -2.38 -3.12
N ALA A 42 3.72 -1.26 -2.95
CA ALA A 42 2.70 -0.82 -3.91
C ALA A 42 3.31 -0.54 -5.30
N ALA A 43 4.44 0.16 -5.34
CA ALA A 43 5.13 0.47 -6.60
C ALA A 43 5.57 -0.82 -7.33
N GLU A 44 6.07 -1.80 -6.59
CA GLU A 44 6.46 -3.10 -7.15
C GLU A 44 5.26 -3.90 -7.66
N LEU A 45 4.14 -3.92 -6.93
CA LEU A 45 2.91 -4.57 -7.40
C LEU A 45 2.39 -3.94 -8.70
N CYS A 46 2.40 -2.61 -8.78
CA CYS A 46 2.05 -1.90 -10.01
C CYS A 46 3.03 -2.22 -11.15
N ARG A 47 4.34 -2.25 -10.88
CA ARG A 47 5.38 -2.57 -11.87
C ARG A 47 5.25 -4.00 -12.41
N LEU A 48 4.85 -4.95 -11.56
CA LEU A 48 4.56 -6.33 -11.96
C LEU A 48 3.26 -6.47 -12.77
N GLY A 49 2.46 -5.42 -12.88
CA GLY A 49 1.15 -5.48 -13.54
C GLY A 49 0.11 -6.23 -12.71
N ALA A 50 0.25 -6.27 -11.37
CA ALA A 50 -0.65 -6.98 -10.46
C ALA A 50 -2.03 -6.29 -10.29
N GLY A 51 -2.54 -5.66 -11.35
CA GLY A 51 -3.82 -4.93 -11.49
C GLY A 51 -4.64 -4.75 -10.21
N LYS A 52 -5.72 -5.51 -10.07
CA LYS A 52 -6.68 -5.39 -8.95
C LYS A 52 -6.06 -5.63 -7.57
N ILE A 53 -4.97 -6.41 -7.48
CA ILE A 53 -4.24 -6.62 -6.21
C ILE A 53 -3.50 -5.33 -5.84
N ALA A 54 -2.84 -4.69 -6.80
CA ALA A 54 -2.16 -3.42 -6.58
C ALA A 54 -3.16 -2.33 -6.16
N ASP A 55 -4.33 -2.26 -6.79
CA ASP A 55 -5.40 -1.32 -6.42
C ASP A 55 -5.92 -1.56 -5.00
N ALA A 56 -6.20 -2.82 -4.64
CA ALA A 56 -6.65 -3.18 -3.29
C ALA A 56 -5.58 -2.89 -2.24
N PHE A 57 -4.31 -3.16 -2.55
CA PHE A 57 -3.18 -2.87 -1.67
C PHE A 57 -3.03 -1.35 -1.46
N LEU A 58 -3.00 -0.57 -2.55
CA LEU A 58 -2.92 0.89 -2.53
C LEU A 58 -4.01 1.50 -1.67
N GLU A 59 -5.26 1.14 -1.95
CA GLU A 59 -6.37 1.71 -1.23
C GLU A 59 -6.29 1.41 0.26
N THR A 60 -6.12 0.15 0.61
CA THR A 60 -6.15 -0.23 2.01
C THR A 60 -4.94 0.36 2.73
N ARG A 61 -3.71 0.15 2.24
CA ARG A 61 -2.46 0.47 2.96
C ARG A 61 -2.08 1.95 2.91
N LEU A 62 -2.41 2.67 1.83
CA LEU A 62 -1.99 4.07 1.66
C LEU A 62 -3.15 5.09 1.73
N ALA A 63 -4.41 4.66 1.62
CA ALA A 63 -5.58 5.55 1.74
C ALA A 63 -6.52 5.21 2.90
N GLY A 64 -6.48 3.97 3.42
CA GLY A 64 -7.35 3.52 4.50
C GLY A 64 -6.93 4.02 5.88
N GLY A 65 -7.89 4.05 6.81
CA GLY A 65 -7.64 4.42 8.20
C GLY A 65 -6.93 3.34 9.04
N TRP A 66 -6.67 3.69 10.30
CA TRP A 66 -6.06 2.81 11.30
C TRP A 66 -6.88 1.52 11.51
N ARG A 67 -6.18 0.41 11.73
CA ARG A 67 -6.77 -0.92 11.90
C ARG A 67 -5.82 -1.85 12.64
N HIS A 68 -6.39 -2.85 13.30
CA HIS A 68 -5.68 -3.82 14.13
C HIS A 68 -6.15 -5.26 13.89
N THR A 69 -7.03 -5.46 12.91
CA THR A 69 -7.55 -6.77 12.46
C THR A 69 -7.47 -6.87 10.94
N TYR A 70 -7.36 -8.09 10.43
CA TYR A 70 -7.57 -8.38 9.00
C TYR A 70 -9.08 -8.34 8.64
N GLY A 71 -9.40 -8.42 7.36
CA GLY A 71 -10.78 -8.37 6.85
C GLY A 71 -11.28 -6.96 6.49
N MET A 72 -10.43 -5.94 6.65
CA MET A 72 -10.76 -4.55 6.29
C MET A 72 -10.59 -4.31 4.78
N LEU A 73 -11.52 -4.84 4.00
CA LEU A 73 -11.56 -4.72 2.54
C LEU A 73 -12.93 -4.18 2.10
N ASP A 74 -12.93 -3.13 1.28
CA ASP A 74 -14.16 -2.57 0.72
C ASP A 74 -14.81 -3.55 -0.28
N SER A 75 -16.14 -3.57 -0.35
CA SER A 75 -16.91 -4.53 -1.16
C SER A 75 -16.65 -4.42 -2.67
N ARG A 76 -16.05 -3.32 -3.15
CA ARG A 76 -15.61 -3.20 -4.55
C ARG A 76 -14.43 -4.11 -4.91
N PHE A 77 -13.70 -4.62 -3.93
CA PHE A 77 -12.61 -5.57 -4.15
C PHE A 77 -13.12 -6.98 -3.88
N ASP A 78 -13.05 -7.85 -4.89
CA ASP A 78 -13.46 -9.25 -4.78
C ASP A 78 -12.37 -10.05 -4.03
N PRO A 79 -12.62 -10.51 -2.79
CA PRO A 79 -11.63 -11.28 -2.03
C PRO A 79 -11.39 -12.66 -2.65
N THR A 80 -12.40 -13.27 -3.26
CA THR A 80 -12.29 -14.59 -3.90
C THR A 80 -11.33 -14.51 -5.07
N TYR A 81 -11.46 -13.49 -5.93
CA TYR A 81 -10.52 -13.23 -7.02
C TYR A 81 -9.06 -13.10 -6.52
N ILE A 82 -8.83 -12.38 -5.41
CA ILE A 82 -7.48 -12.20 -4.85
C ILE A 82 -6.92 -13.54 -4.37
N ILE A 83 -7.73 -14.35 -3.68
CA ILE A 83 -7.31 -15.66 -3.17
C ILE A 83 -7.02 -16.62 -4.32
N ASP A 84 -7.92 -16.76 -5.30
CA ASP A 84 -7.76 -17.69 -6.41
C ASP A 84 -6.53 -17.36 -7.27
N LEU A 85 -6.22 -16.07 -7.44
CA LEU A 85 -5.05 -15.62 -8.19
C LEU A 85 -3.73 -15.90 -7.47
N LEU A 86 -3.68 -15.69 -6.15
CA LEU A 86 -2.45 -15.81 -5.36
C LEU A 86 -2.22 -17.20 -4.77
N TYR A 87 -3.29 -17.95 -4.56
CA TYR A 87 -3.33 -19.25 -3.90
C TYR A 87 -4.28 -20.18 -4.65
N PRO A 88 -3.94 -20.55 -5.90
CA PRO A 88 -4.80 -21.45 -6.68
C PRO A 88 -5.00 -22.78 -5.95
N PRO A 89 -6.14 -23.46 -6.15
CA PRO A 89 -6.38 -24.78 -5.57
C PRO A 89 -5.26 -25.74 -5.93
N ALA A 90 -4.87 -26.60 -4.97
CA ALA A 90 -3.93 -27.68 -5.26
C ALA A 90 -4.49 -28.57 -6.38
N ALA A 91 -3.64 -28.86 -7.37
CA ALA A 91 -3.97 -29.75 -8.48
C ALA A 91 -4.12 -31.21 -8.03
#